data_AF-A0A015JEM0-F1
#
_entry.id   AF-A0A015JEM0-F1
#
_cell.length_a   1.000
_cell.length_b   1.000
_cell.length_c   1.000
_cell.angle_alpha   90.00
_cell.angle_beta   90.00
_cell.angle_gamma   90.00
#
_symmetry.space_group_name_H-M   'P 1'
#
loop_
_entity.id
_entity.type
_entity.pdbx_description
1 polymer ?
#
loop_
_entity_poly.entity_id
_entity_poly.type
_entity_poly.pdbx_seq_one_letter_code
_entity_poly.pdbx_strand_id
1 'polypeptide(L)'
;MKPIRDAILSLESSNSTLADCYFSLACLGQSINKISENENVNFRQHAIKSFNERFKMYDFDEYLLSYYIHPGYRGSGVKACQYQRIQSAAARIWQQMLKISNIAAYLKKFNHTKKQSAEILLAQIGEFYLQSVPYNTPYNSQVNTPLS
;
A
#
# COMPACT_ATOMS: atom_id res chain seq x y z
N MET A 1 -2.98 2.53 24.04
CA MET A 1 -3.53 3.72 23.34
C MET A 1 -2.59 4.37 22.31
N LYS A 2 -1.25 4.21 22.42
CA LYS A 2 -0.29 4.87 21.51
C LYS A 2 -0.61 4.72 19.99
N PRO A 3 -0.96 3.54 19.46
CA PRO A 3 -1.25 3.40 18.02
C PRO A 3 -2.43 4.24 17.52
N ILE A 4 -3.47 4.40 18.35
CA ILE A 4 -4.65 5.22 18.01
C ILE A 4 -4.29 6.70 18.05
N ARG A 5 -3.54 7.12 19.07
CA ARG A 5 -3.07 8.50 19.20
C ARG A 5 -2.19 8.89 18.02
N ASP A 6 -1.22 8.05 17.65
CA ASP A 6 -0.30 8.33 16.56
C ASP A 6 -1.04 8.41 15.21
N ALA A 7 -2.04 7.54 14.99
CA ALA A 7 -2.90 7.62 13.81
C ALA A 7 -3.71 8.92 13.75
N ILE A 8 -4.32 9.35 14.87
CA ILE A 8 -5.07 10.62 14.95
C ILE A 8 -4.15 11.81 14.67
N LEU A 9 -2.99 11.87 15.32
CA LEU A 9 -2.03 12.96 15.12
C LEU A 9 -1.52 13.02 13.67
N SER A 10 -1.30 11.87 13.04
CA SER A 10 -0.97 11.83 11.61
C SER A 10 -2.10 12.42 10.79
N LEU A 11 -3.34 11.94 10.98
CA LEU A 11 -4.52 12.41 10.23
C LEU A 11 -4.79 13.91 10.39
N GLU A 12 -4.55 14.45 11.58
CA GLU A 12 -4.72 15.88 11.87
C GLU A 12 -3.61 16.75 11.25
N SER A 13 -2.46 16.16 10.90
CA SER A 13 -1.43 16.88 10.16
C SER A 13 -1.91 17.14 8.73
N SER A 14 -1.74 18.38 8.25
CA SER A 14 -2.16 18.82 6.92
C SER A 14 -1.46 18.11 5.76
N ASN A 15 -0.47 17.27 6.05
CA ASN A 15 0.40 16.63 5.07
C ASN A 15 0.06 15.14 4.87
N SER A 16 -0.89 14.58 5.62
CA SER A 16 -1.26 13.17 5.47
C SER A 16 -1.97 12.90 4.15
N THR A 17 -1.46 11.93 3.40
CA THR A 17 -2.11 11.40 2.21
C THR A 17 -3.07 10.27 2.58
N LEU A 18 -3.97 9.93 1.65
CA LEU A 18 -4.86 8.78 1.80
C LEU A 18 -4.10 7.46 1.98
N ALA A 19 -2.89 7.35 1.41
CA ALA A 19 -2.02 6.19 1.60
C ALA A 19 -1.50 6.12 3.05
N ASP A 20 -1.12 7.26 3.64
CA ASP A 20 -0.72 7.34 5.06
C ASP A 20 -1.88 6.94 6.00
N CYS A 21 -3.10 7.40 5.66
CA CYS A 21 -4.31 7.05 6.40
C CYS A 21 -4.56 5.53 6.38
N TYR A 22 -4.50 4.92 5.20
CA TYR A 22 -4.75 3.50 5.05
C TYR A 22 -3.62 2.63 5.64
N PHE A 23 -2.37 3.09 5.53
CA PHE A 23 -1.23 2.48 6.22
C PHE A 23 -1.44 2.47 7.74
N SER A 24 -1.86 3.61 8.31
CA SER A 24 -2.18 3.73 9.73
C SER A 24 -3.32 2.79 10.15
N LEU A 25 -4.36 2.66 9.30
CA LEU A 25 -5.45 1.71 9.51
C LEU A 25 -4.95 0.26 9.55
N ALA A 26 -4.07 -0.14 8.64
CA ALA A 26 -3.46 -1.47 8.63
C ALA A 26 -2.61 -1.73 9.89
N CYS A 27 -1.80 -0.75 10.31
CA CYS A 27 -1.02 -0.82 11.55
C CYS A 27 -1.90 -0.92 12.80
N LEU A 28 -3.06 -0.24 12.81
CA LEU A 28 -4.05 -0.36 13.87
C LEU A 28 -4.61 -1.78 13.95
N GLY A 29 -5.01 -2.37 12.82
CA GLY A 29 -5.47 -3.76 12.76
C GLY A 29 -4.41 -4.75 13.28
N GLN A 30 -3.15 -4.56 12.91
CA GLN A 30 -2.04 -5.35 13.45
C GLN A 30 -1.89 -5.17 14.97
N SER A 31 -2.05 -3.95 15.48
CA SER A 31 -1.95 -3.66 16.91
C SER A 31 -3.08 -4.31 17.71
N ILE A 32 -4.31 -4.32 17.17
CA ILE A 32 -5.45 -5.02 17.76
C ILE A 32 -5.17 -6.53 17.84
N ASN A 33 -4.62 -7.11 16.76
CA ASN A 33 -4.29 -8.54 16.72
C ASN A 33 -3.20 -8.95 17.73
N LYS A 34 -2.37 -8.02 18.20
CA LYS A 34 -1.35 -8.25 19.24
C LYS A 34 -1.89 -8.23 20.67
N ILE A 35 -3.14 -7.79 20.90
CA ILE A 35 -3.76 -7.85 22.23
C ILE A 35 -3.88 -9.33 22.63
N SER A 36 -3.49 -9.69 23.85
CA SER A 36 -3.55 -11.07 24.34
C SER A 36 -4.95 -11.68 24.15
N GLU A 37 -5.00 -12.96 23.79
CA GLU A 37 -6.27 -13.69 23.68
C GLU A 37 -6.86 -14.06 25.04
N ASN A 38 -6.03 -14.02 26.09
CA ASN A 38 -6.40 -14.42 27.45
C ASN A 38 -6.67 -13.23 28.37
N GLU A 39 -6.24 -12.02 27.98
CA GLU A 39 -6.42 -10.80 28.78
C GLU A 39 -7.30 -9.81 28.02
N ASN A 40 -8.23 -9.16 28.72
CA ASN A 40 -9.11 -8.15 28.13
C ASN A 40 -9.90 -8.67 26.91
N VAL A 41 -10.35 -9.93 26.95
CA VAL A 41 -11.02 -10.63 25.85
C VAL A 41 -12.20 -9.83 25.28
N ASN A 42 -13.05 -9.28 26.15
CA ASN A 42 -14.21 -8.47 25.75
C ASN A 42 -13.78 -7.22 24.96
N PHE A 43 -12.71 -6.56 25.39
CA PHE A 43 -12.16 -5.40 24.69
C PHE A 43 -11.57 -5.80 23.33
N ARG A 44 -10.77 -6.89 23.27
CA ARG A 44 -10.22 -7.40 22.01
C ARG A 44 -11.33 -7.72 21.01
N GLN A 45 -12.35 -8.45 21.43
CA GLN A 45 -13.49 -8.81 20.57
C GLN A 45 -14.22 -7.57 20.07
N HIS A 46 -14.49 -6.61 20.95
CA HIS A 46 -15.11 -5.34 20.57
C HIS A 46 -14.25 -4.58 19.55
N ALA A 47 -12.95 -4.44 19.81
CA ALA A 47 -12.01 -3.76 18.91
C ALA A 47 -11.92 -4.45 17.54
N ILE A 48 -11.83 -5.79 17.49
CA ILE A 48 -11.82 -6.56 16.24
C ILE A 48 -13.12 -6.33 15.47
N LYS A 49 -14.27 -6.42 16.14
CA LYS A 49 -15.58 -6.22 15.50
C LYS A 49 -15.68 -4.82 14.89
N SER A 50 -15.42 -3.78 15.68
CA SER A 50 -15.48 -2.39 15.21
C SER A 50 -14.48 -2.11 14.10
N PHE A 51 -13.25 -2.65 14.21
CA PHE A 51 -12.26 -2.52 13.14
C PHE A 51 -12.74 -3.18 11.84
N ASN A 52 -13.23 -4.42 11.90
CA ASN A 52 -13.66 -5.15 10.70
C ASN A 52 -14.87 -4.49 10.03
N GLU A 53 -15.83 -3.98 10.80
CA GLU A 53 -16.98 -3.24 10.28
C GLU A 53 -16.53 -2.00 9.49
N ARG A 54 -15.57 -1.24 10.03
CA ARG A 54 -15.02 -0.05 9.37
C ARG A 54 -14.11 -0.42 8.21
N PHE A 55 -13.25 -1.42 8.35
CA PHE A 55 -12.31 -1.85 7.32
C PHE A 55 -13.02 -2.27 6.03
N LYS A 56 -14.18 -2.94 6.14
CA LYS A 56 -15.02 -3.29 4.99
C LYS A 56 -15.46 -2.08 4.16
N MET A 57 -15.67 -0.92 4.78
CA MET A 57 -16.03 0.31 4.07
C MET A 57 -14.86 0.85 3.21
N TYR A 58 -13.64 0.38 3.46
CA TYR A 58 -12.41 0.83 2.80
C TYR A 58 -11.71 -0.29 2.02
N ASP A 59 -12.37 -1.42 1.75
CA ASP A 59 -11.80 -2.56 1.01
C ASP A 59 -11.74 -2.30 -0.52
N PHE A 60 -11.12 -1.19 -0.90
CA PHE A 60 -10.88 -0.81 -2.29
C PHE A 60 -9.53 -1.31 -2.77
N ASP A 61 -9.45 -1.76 -4.02
CA ASP A 61 -8.19 -2.28 -4.58
C ASP A 61 -7.12 -1.17 -4.69
N GLU A 62 -7.53 0.07 -4.97
CA GLU A 62 -6.65 1.25 -5.00
C GLU A 62 -6.00 1.53 -3.64
N TYR A 63 -6.73 1.28 -2.54
CA TYR A 63 -6.22 1.51 -1.19
C TYR A 63 -5.28 0.38 -0.77
N LEU A 64 -5.62 -0.85 -1.16
CA LEU A 64 -4.71 -1.98 -1.01
C LEU A 64 -3.41 -1.78 -1.82
N LEU A 65 -3.50 -1.24 -3.03
CA LEU A 65 -2.33 -0.86 -3.82
C LEU A 65 -1.53 0.26 -3.15
N SER A 66 -2.20 1.32 -2.66
CA SER A 66 -1.51 2.44 -2.01
C SER A 66 -0.77 2.01 -0.75
N TYR A 67 -1.35 1.09 0.03
CA TYR A 67 -0.67 0.42 1.15
C TYR A 67 0.58 -0.32 0.70
N TYR A 68 0.47 -1.09 -0.38
CA TYR A 68 1.53 -1.97 -0.85
C TYR A 68 2.75 -1.18 -1.36
N ILE A 69 2.52 -0.04 -2.03
CA ILE A 69 3.58 0.84 -2.54
C ILE A 69 4.01 1.91 -1.52
N HIS A 70 3.45 1.89 -0.31
CA HIS A 70 3.73 2.90 0.71
C HIS A 70 5.21 2.83 1.16
N PRO A 71 5.92 3.97 1.31
CA PRO A 71 7.32 3.97 1.75
C PRO A 71 7.56 3.35 3.13
N GLY A 72 6.53 3.24 3.96
CA GLY A 72 6.55 2.55 5.26
C GLY A 72 6.29 1.04 5.19
N TYR A 73 5.84 0.50 4.05
CA TYR A 73 5.61 -0.93 3.87
C TYR A 73 6.94 -1.69 3.83
N ARG A 74 6.98 -2.86 4.46
CA ARG A 74 8.21 -3.68 4.64
C ARG A 74 8.02 -5.12 4.17
N GLY A 75 7.09 -5.37 3.25
CA GLY A 75 6.84 -6.71 2.70
C GLY A 75 5.99 -7.63 3.58
N SER A 76 5.40 -7.12 4.67
CA SER A 76 4.58 -7.91 5.61
C SER A 76 3.17 -7.34 5.74
N GLY A 77 2.15 -8.19 5.81
CA GLY A 77 0.76 -7.79 6.10
C GLY A 77 -0.22 -7.92 4.93
N VAL A 78 0.27 -8.13 3.70
CA VAL A 78 -0.56 -8.49 2.55
C VAL A 78 -0.54 -10.01 2.37
N LYS A 79 -1.72 -10.63 2.27
CA LYS A 79 -1.85 -12.07 2.00
C LYS A 79 -1.60 -12.36 0.52
N ALA A 80 -1.03 -13.52 0.21
CA ALA A 80 -0.79 -13.96 -1.17
C ALA A 80 -2.06 -13.91 -2.06
N CYS A 81 -3.23 -14.23 -1.51
CA CYS A 81 -4.51 -14.17 -2.24
C CYS A 81 -4.92 -12.74 -2.67
N GLN A 82 -4.39 -11.71 -2.02
CA GLN A 82 -4.68 -10.31 -2.32
C GLN A 82 -3.81 -9.77 -3.45
N TYR A 83 -2.80 -10.53 -3.87
CA TYR A 83 -1.79 -10.06 -4.80
C TYR A 83 -2.33 -9.75 -6.19
N GLN A 84 -3.26 -10.59 -6.66
CA GLN A 84 -3.95 -10.37 -7.92
C GLN A 84 -4.75 -9.05 -7.93
N ARG A 85 -5.33 -8.66 -6.78
CA ARG A 85 -6.05 -7.38 -6.64
C ARG A 85 -5.10 -6.20 -6.81
N ILE A 86 -3.91 -6.26 -6.19
CA ILE A 86 -2.87 -5.22 -6.30
C ILE A 86 -2.41 -5.05 -7.75
N GLN A 87 -2.07 -6.14 -8.42
CA GLN A 87 -1.66 -6.11 -9.83
C GLN A 87 -2.76 -5.56 -10.74
N SER A 88 -4.02 -5.96 -10.49
CA SER A 88 -5.17 -5.49 -11.27
C SER A 88 -5.42 -4.00 -11.08
N ALA A 89 -5.32 -3.49 -9.85
CA ALA A 89 -5.44 -2.06 -9.55
C ALA A 89 -4.33 -1.24 -10.23
N ALA A 90 -3.09 -1.71 -10.16
CA ALA A 90 -1.95 -1.03 -10.78
C ALA A 90 -2.11 -0.96 -12.31
N ALA A 91 -2.52 -2.07 -12.93
CA ALA A 91 -2.80 -2.11 -14.36
C ALA A 91 -3.94 -1.16 -14.75
N ARG A 92 -5.03 -1.11 -13.97
CA ARG A 92 -6.16 -0.20 -14.21
C ARG A 92 -5.73 1.26 -14.14
N ILE A 93 -4.98 1.65 -13.10
CA ILE A 93 -4.46 3.02 -12.95
C ILE A 93 -3.51 3.35 -14.11
N TRP A 94 -2.60 2.44 -14.47
CA TRP A 94 -1.71 2.62 -15.61
C TRP A 94 -2.49 2.85 -16.92
N GLN A 95 -3.50 2.04 -17.20
CA GLN A 95 -4.35 2.22 -18.38
C GLN A 95 -5.05 3.58 -18.40
N GLN A 96 -5.48 4.08 -17.24
CA GLN A 96 -6.05 5.43 -17.14
C GLN A 96 -4.99 6.51 -17.39
N MET A 97 -3.78 6.37 -16.84
CA MET A 97 -2.66 7.28 -17.07
C MET A 97 -2.26 7.36 -18.54
N LEU A 98 -2.34 6.24 -19.28
CA LEU A 98 -2.07 6.22 -20.73
C LEU A 98 -3.05 7.04 -21.58
N LYS A 99 -4.19 7.46 -21.02
CA LYS A 99 -5.12 8.40 -21.68
C LYS A 99 -4.63 9.84 -21.61
N ILE A 100 -3.67 10.14 -20.75
CA ILE A 100 -3.05 11.47 -20.62
C ILE A 100 -2.02 11.63 -21.74
N SER A 101 -2.24 12.62 -22.62
CA SER A 101 -1.46 12.84 -23.84
C SER A 101 0.05 12.96 -23.58
N ASN A 102 0.45 13.62 -22.49
CA ASN A 102 1.86 13.79 -22.13
C ASN A 102 2.55 12.47 -21.79
N ILE A 103 1.87 11.58 -21.08
CA ILE A 103 2.41 10.26 -20.70
C ILE A 103 2.54 9.38 -21.95
N ALA A 104 1.52 9.38 -22.81
CA ALA A 104 1.56 8.65 -24.07
C ALA A 104 2.69 9.15 -25.00
N ALA A 105 2.90 10.47 -25.07
CA ALA A 105 3.99 11.08 -25.84
C ALA A 105 5.36 10.71 -25.25
N TYR A 106 5.50 10.68 -23.92
CA TYR A 106 6.71 10.26 -23.24
C TYR A 106 7.09 8.83 -23.60
N LEU A 107 6.16 7.88 -23.53
CA LEU A 107 6.44 6.48 -23.92
C LEU A 107 6.93 6.37 -25.37
N LYS A 108 6.30 7.11 -26.28
CA LYS A 108 6.70 7.14 -27.70
C LYS A 108 8.12 7.69 -27.86
N LYS A 109 8.50 8.74 -27.11
CA LYS A 109 9.85 9.32 -27.14
C LYS A 109 10.94 8.32 -26.79
N PHE A 110 10.65 7.37 -25.89
CA PHE A 110 11.61 6.34 -25.47
C PHE A 110 11.38 4.99 -26.18
N ASN A 111 10.63 4.95 -27.29
CA ASN A 111 10.30 3.73 -28.03
C ASN A 111 9.65 2.61 -27.18
N HIS A 112 8.98 2.96 -26.09
CA HIS A 112 8.22 2.00 -25.29
C HIS A 112 6.80 1.87 -25.80
N THR A 113 6.34 0.63 -26.00
CA THR A 113 4.92 0.38 -26.24
C THR A 113 4.11 0.45 -24.95
N LYS A 114 2.81 0.73 -25.08
CA LYS A 114 1.85 0.67 -23.96
C LYS A 114 1.84 -0.71 -23.28
N LYS A 115 2.02 -1.78 -24.06
CA LYS A 115 2.08 -3.16 -23.58
C LYS A 115 3.35 -3.41 -22.77
N GLN A 116 4.52 -3.11 -23.34
CA GLN A 116 5.81 -3.32 -22.66
C GLN A 116 5.89 -2.55 -21.34
N SER A 117 5.42 -1.30 -21.31
CA SER A 117 5.41 -0.52 -20.06
C SER A 117 4.49 -1.10 -18.98
N ALA A 118 3.33 -1.64 -19.36
CA ALA A 118 2.45 -2.34 -18.42
C ALA A 118 3.07 -3.66 -17.92
N GLU A 119 3.71 -4.43 -18.81
CA GLU A 119 4.42 -5.66 -18.44
C GLU A 119 5.57 -5.39 -17.47
N ILE A 120 6.35 -4.32 -17.69
CA ILE A 120 7.41 -3.89 -16.78
C ILE A 120 6.84 -3.51 -15.42
N LEU A 121 5.76 -2.72 -15.36
CA LEU A 121 5.11 -2.36 -14.11
C LEU A 121 4.67 -3.59 -13.32
N LEU A 122 4.01 -4.55 -13.97
CA LEU A 122 3.52 -5.77 -13.32
C LEU A 122 4.66 -6.68 -12.88
N ALA A 123 5.75 -6.75 -13.66
CA ALA A 123 6.96 -7.47 -13.30
C ALA A 123 7.61 -6.86 -12.05
N GLN A 124 7.80 -5.54 -12.01
CA GLN A 124 8.38 -4.84 -10.86
C GLN A 124 7.55 -5.01 -9.59
N ILE A 125 6.22 -4.93 -9.71
CA ILE A 125 5.32 -5.26 -8.59
C ILE A 125 5.63 -6.68 -8.11
N GLY A 126 5.60 -7.67 -9.02
CA GLY A 126 5.89 -9.08 -8.71
C GLY A 126 7.25 -9.32 -8.06
N GLU A 127 8.31 -8.70 -8.57
CA GLU A 127 9.66 -8.77 -8.01
C GLU A 127 9.74 -8.19 -6.61
N PHE A 128 9.03 -7.09 -6.34
CA PHE A 128 8.94 -6.50 -5.00
C PHE A 128 8.25 -7.45 -4.01
N TYR A 129 7.25 -8.23 -4.44
CA TYR A 129 6.64 -9.28 -3.60
C TYR A 129 7.56 -10.46 -3.33
N LEU A 130 8.29 -10.90 -4.35
CA LEU A 130 9.24 -11.99 -4.22
C LEU A 130 10.48 -11.59 -3.42
N GLN A 131 10.61 -10.31 -3.05
CA GLN A 131 11.82 -9.74 -2.47
C GLN A 131 13.05 -10.09 -3.33
N SER A 132 12.88 -10.07 -4.65
CA SER A 132 13.98 -10.25 -5.59
C SER A 132 14.92 -9.04 -5.51
N VAL A 133 16.21 -9.23 -5.79
CA VAL A 133 17.17 -8.11 -5.91
C VAL A 133 16.65 -7.12 -6.96
N PRO A 134 16.63 -5.79 -6.71
CA PRO A 134 17.19 -5.05 -5.57
C PRO A 134 16.22 -4.78 -4.41
N TYR A 135 15.02 -5.35 -4.43
CA TYR A 135 13.94 -5.10 -3.47
C TYR A 135 14.06 -5.89 -2.16
N ASN A 136 15.14 -6.65 -1.98
CA ASN A 136 15.44 -7.38 -0.74
C ASN A 136 16.07 -6.52 0.37
N THR A 137 16.45 -5.27 0.06
CA THR A 137 17.04 -4.35 1.05
C THR A 137 15.99 -3.37 1.61
N PRO A 138 16.07 -2.99 2.90
CA PRO A 138 15.18 -1.97 3.46
C PRO A 138 15.27 -0.65 2.70
N TYR A 139 14.12 0.02 2.52
CA TYR A 139 14.06 1.34 1.93
C TYR A 139 14.86 2.37 2.75
N ASN A 140 15.80 3.04 2.10
CA ASN A 140 16.60 4.13 2.62
C ASN A 140 16.23 5.42 1.88
N SER A 141 15.60 6.37 2.56
CA SER A 141 15.14 7.62 1.95
C SER A 141 16.28 8.49 1.39
N GLN A 142 17.52 8.35 1.86
CA GLN A 142 18.68 9.08 1.36
C GLN A 142 19.25 8.50 0.06
N VAL A 143 18.93 7.24 -0.25
CA VAL A 143 19.50 6.51 -1.40
C VAL A 143 18.42 6.17 -2.43
N ASN A 144 17.22 5.78 -1.96
CA ASN A 144 16.13 5.28 -2.79
C ASN A 144 15.13 6.36 -3.20
N THR A 145 15.19 7.55 -2.60
CA THR A 145 14.48 8.74 -3.10
C THR A 145 15.49 9.60 -3.83
N PRO A 146 15.54 9.55 -5.17
CA PRO A 146 16.36 10.47 -5.94
C PRO A 146 15.66 11.83 -5.97
N LEU A 147 15.64 12.51 -4.83
CA LEU A 147 15.36 13.94 -4.73
C LEU A 147 16.65 14.58 -4.21
N SER A 148 17.32 15.29 -5.12
CA SER A 148 18.37 16.25 -4.80
C SER A 148 17.73 17.52 -4.26
#